data_AF-A0A5A8EPG7-F1
#
_entry.id   AF-A0A5A8EPG7-F1
#
_cell.length_a   1.000
_cell.length_b   1.000
_cell.length_c   1.000
_cell.angle_alpha   90.00
_cell.angle_beta   90.00
_cell.angle_gamma   90.00
#
_symmetry.space_group_name_H-M   'P 1'
#
loop_
_entity.id
_entity.type
_entity.pdbx_description
1 polymer ?
#
loop_
_entity_poly.entity_id
_entity_poly.type
_entity_poly.pdbx_seq_one_letter_code
_entity_poly.pdbx_strand_id
1 'polypeptide(L)'
;MDTDEVQVLLSIFAIFMSAYSLASMLLAYFALEANVSDASNSLSNWQRKPLVDVHAFYAEAPLMGVNLCPRSHPELLSALYWGGVAAGPCACPAGAYAKVYGNGPYPMESSPQKCNGSQLNGGCRNDRPLEFEFLPVWTEQTVICGKRGGEPLIQEVSPFKSRPTPSATGECPDGYRLCGDPSSLSEAICFPESEPQCPYTQLLSVAKSDYNASAFPNATLVSSGDQWLVWSRNPGSLPVVDFTVGFRTLCIGEENAYTYGESPGNLEGKLVVDTQCLGGRPSDDRYVALVSAPQLGVLASNFDNAAYYCSREGRQTPALSDFDERCNAGDTICSTVTSRSRCDKLTSYKTGDPSAGDLSMLYRLQVAWSRACPVPIEELVANIGPLLEIVSFTFIVLIINGASNTISILLEGNFIVSKCRGDSPCCPLEGEAEANLIKCCKTFVGLFVKLARFVPIAILAFRTYAVREFWLSVAGLSCSDSVTSTTMELLADKFTFAFASYTGTLIVDAVSVLISVLGFVRRRCCKSSDE
;
A
#
# COMPACT_ATOMS: atom_id res chain seq x y z
N MET A 1 44.38 -32.34 1.84
CA MET A 1 43.48 -31.69 0.87
C MET A 1 44.29 -31.33 -0.35
N ASP A 2 43.79 -31.68 -1.51
CA ASP A 2 44.38 -31.26 -2.78
C ASP A 2 44.06 -29.78 -3.07
N THR A 3 44.87 -29.16 -3.91
CA THR A 3 44.79 -27.72 -4.22
C THR A 3 43.46 -27.33 -4.87
N ASP A 4 42.80 -28.29 -5.51
CA ASP A 4 41.48 -28.13 -6.13
C ASP A 4 40.32 -28.32 -5.13
N GLU A 5 40.43 -29.21 -4.14
CA GLU A 5 39.41 -29.37 -3.09
C GLU A 5 39.23 -28.06 -2.30
N VAL A 6 40.34 -27.37 -2.02
CA VAL A 6 40.34 -26.04 -1.37
C VAL A 6 39.61 -25.02 -2.24
N GLN A 7 39.79 -25.04 -3.56
CA GLN A 7 39.13 -24.11 -4.47
C GLN A 7 37.63 -24.38 -4.59
N VAL A 8 37.19 -25.64 -4.58
CA VAL A 8 35.75 -25.98 -4.57
C VAL A 8 35.08 -25.51 -3.27
N LEU A 9 35.70 -25.76 -2.10
CA LEU A 9 35.16 -25.27 -0.82
C LEU A 9 35.09 -23.74 -0.76
N LEU A 10 36.10 -23.01 -1.24
CA LEU A 10 36.07 -21.56 -1.32
C LEU A 10 34.97 -21.03 -2.26
N SER A 11 34.66 -21.78 -3.33
CA SER A 11 33.59 -21.43 -4.27
C SER A 11 32.20 -21.63 -3.64
N ILE A 12 32.01 -22.74 -2.92
CA ILE A 12 30.79 -23.01 -2.12
C ILE A 12 30.60 -21.94 -1.05
N PHE A 13 31.67 -21.57 -0.32
CA PHE A 13 31.63 -20.49 0.66
C PHE A 13 31.25 -19.14 0.02
N ALA A 14 31.80 -18.82 -1.15
CA ALA A 14 31.44 -17.60 -1.89
C ALA A 14 29.95 -17.57 -2.33
N ILE A 15 29.36 -18.72 -2.66
CA ILE A 15 27.92 -18.85 -2.95
C ILE A 15 27.10 -18.57 -1.69
N PHE A 16 27.44 -19.17 -0.54
CA PHE A 16 26.75 -18.90 0.73
C PHE A 16 26.83 -17.43 1.16
N MET A 17 28.01 -16.81 1.04
CA MET A 17 28.22 -15.39 1.31
C MET A 17 27.38 -14.49 0.39
N SER A 18 27.23 -14.88 -0.88
CA SER A 18 26.40 -14.16 -1.86
C SER A 18 24.90 -14.31 -1.56
N ALA A 19 24.45 -15.49 -1.14
CA ALA A 19 23.07 -15.73 -0.73
C ALA A 19 22.72 -14.98 0.57
N TYR A 20 23.63 -14.95 1.55
CA TYR A 20 23.47 -14.17 2.78
C TYR A 20 23.37 -12.66 2.49
N SER A 21 24.26 -12.13 1.65
CA SER A 21 24.23 -10.73 1.19
C SER A 21 22.88 -10.35 0.57
N LEU A 22 22.33 -11.22 -0.30
CA LEU A 22 21.02 -11.00 -0.92
C LEU A 22 19.88 -11.03 0.12
N ALA A 23 19.84 -12.05 0.97
CA ALA A 23 18.81 -12.21 1.99
C ALA A 23 18.83 -11.06 3.01
N SER A 24 20.01 -10.63 3.46
CA SER A 24 20.19 -9.54 4.42
C SER A 24 19.69 -8.20 3.86
N MET A 25 20.04 -7.87 2.61
CA MET A 25 19.53 -6.66 1.93
C MET A 25 18.01 -6.70 1.73
N LEU A 26 17.45 -7.86 1.38
CA LEU A 26 16.00 -8.03 1.17
C LEU A 26 15.21 -7.86 2.48
N LEU A 27 15.69 -8.46 3.58
CA LEU A 27 15.09 -8.29 4.90
C LEU A 27 15.18 -6.83 5.38
N ALA A 28 16.31 -6.15 5.15
CA ALA A 28 16.46 -4.73 5.48
C ALA A 28 15.49 -3.84 4.69
N TYR A 29 15.27 -4.14 3.40
CA TYR A 29 14.30 -3.43 2.56
C TYR A 29 12.87 -3.54 3.12
N PHE A 30 12.37 -4.76 3.31
CA PHE A 30 11.02 -4.99 3.86
C PHE A 30 10.84 -4.42 5.28
N ALA A 31 11.90 -4.42 6.09
CA ALA A 31 11.87 -3.81 7.42
C ALA A 31 11.69 -2.28 7.38
N LEU A 32 12.24 -1.59 6.38
CA LEU A 32 12.13 -0.13 6.25
C LEU A 32 10.88 0.30 5.46
N GLU A 33 10.64 -0.30 4.29
CA GLU A 33 9.56 0.05 3.34
C GLU A 33 8.21 0.19 4.06
N ALA A 34 7.85 -0.82 4.85
CA ALA A 34 6.62 -0.84 5.60
C ALA A 34 6.48 0.37 6.54
N ASN A 35 7.52 0.71 7.31
CA ASN A 35 7.43 1.67 8.41
C ASN A 35 7.52 3.13 7.96
N VAL A 36 8.20 3.37 6.84
CA VAL A 36 8.37 4.72 6.28
C VAL A 36 7.06 5.32 5.77
N SER A 37 6.12 4.49 5.30
CA SER A 37 4.80 4.96 4.88
C SER A 37 4.05 5.68 6.02
N ASP A 38 4.25 5.27 7.28
CA ASP A 38 3.56 5.88 8.42
C ASP A 38 4.17 7.22 8.88
N ALA A 39 5.49 7.38 8.79
CA ALA A 39 6.12 8.69 8.95
C ALA A 39 5.62 9.68 7.87
N SER A 40 5.49 9.21 6.62
CA SER A 40 4.91 9.99 5.52
C SER A 40 3.43 10.34 5.77
N ASN A 41 2.65 9.39 6.28
CA ASN A 41 1.24 9.59 6.63
C ASN A 41 1.07 10.62 7.77
N SER A 42 1.97 10.62 8.76
CA SER A 42 2.03 11.64 9.82
C SER A 42 2.39 13.03 9.29
N LEU A 43 3.34 13.12 8.34
CA LEU A 43 3.65 14.38 7.66
C LEU A 43 2.47 14.90 6.80
N SER A 44 1.81 14.01 6.06
CA SER A 44 0.60 14.31 5.27
C SER A 44 -0.51 14.88 6.15
N ASN A 45 -0.76 14.28 7.32
CA ASN A 45 -1.70 14.78 8.32
C ASN A 45 -1.39 16.23 8.75
N TRP A 46 -0.12 16.55 9.04
CA TRP A 46 0.29 17.91 9.42
C TRP A 46 0.27 18.91 8.26
N GLN A 47 0.46 18.46 7.01
CA GLN A 47 0.39 19.28 5.80
C GLN A 47 -1.05 19.48 5.29
N ARG A 48 -2.02 18.71 5.78
CA ARG A 48 -3.42 18.80 5.36
C ARG A 48 -4.13 19.93 6.11
N LYS A 49 -4.82 20.79 5.36
CA LYS A 49 -5.59 21.91 5.92
C LYS A 49 -6.80 21.40 6.73
N PRO A 50 -7.15 22.04 7.87
CA PRO A 50 -8.37 21.73 8.61
C PRO A 50 -9.64 21.82 7.76
N LEU A 51 -10.61 20.95 8.05
CA LEU A 51 -11.94 21.01 7.46
C LEU A 51 -12.78 22.09 8.16
N VAL A 52 -13.32 23.04 7.40
CA VAL A 52 -14.08 24.19 7.94
C VAL A 52 -15.56 24.18 7.58
N ASP A 53 -15.92 23.56 6.45
CA ASP A 53 -17.32 23.43 6.03
C ASP A 53 -17.58 22.07 5.36
N VAL A 54 -18.81 21.57 5.47
CA VAL A 54 -19.25 20.28 4.91
C VAL A 54 -20.71 20.41 4.49
N HIS A 55 -21.07 19.86 3.34
CA HIS A 55 -22.46 19.85 2.91
C HIS A 55 -22.78 18.60 2.08
N ALA A 56 -24.03 18.15 2.16
CA ALA A 56 -24.55 17.10 1.31
C ALA A 56 -25.21 17.71 0.07
N PHE A 57 -24.71 17.38 -1.11
CA PHE A 57 -25.29 17.83 -2.38
C PHE A 57 -26.01 16.67 -3.05
N TYR A 58 -27.10 16.94 -3.77
CA TYR A 58 -27.70 15.90 -4.61
C TYR A 58 -26.79 15.55 -5.78
N ALA A 59 -26.58 14.25 -5.99
CA ALA A 59 -25.86 13.73 -7.14
C ALA A 59 -26.76 13.82 -8.38
N GLU A 60 -26.67 14.93 -9.12
CA GLU A 60 -27.18 14.96 -10.49
C GLU A 60 -26.48 13.86 -11.30
N ALA A 61 -27.27 12.95 -11.89
CA ALA A 61 -26.80 11.66 -12.40
C ALA A 61 -25.53 11.80 -13.27
N PRO A 62 -24.35 11.40 -12.76
CA PRO A 62 -23.11 11.86 -13.36
C PRO A 62 -22.79 11.10 -14.65
N LEU A 63 -22.58 11.87 -15.72
CA LEU A 63 -21.67 11.43 -16.78
C LEU A 63 -20.25 11.42 -16.19
N MET A 64 -19.43 10.44 -16.59
CA MET A 64 -18.04 10.37 -16.12
C MET A 64 -17.27 11.67 -16.43
N GLY A 65 -16.52 12.18 -15.46
CA GLY A 65 -15.69 13.39 -15.60
C GLY A 65 -16.33 14.70 -15.12
N VAL A 66 -17.52 14.68 -14.50
CA VAL A 66 -18.12 15.86 -13.87
C VAL A 66 -17.63 16.01 -12.42
N ASN A 67 -17.28 17.23 -12.01
CA ASN A 67 -17.05 17.56 -10.60
C ASN A 67 -18.37 17.45 -9.84
N LEU A 68 -18.53 16.37 -9.06
CA LEU A 68 -19.70 16.11 -8.21
C LEU A 68 -19.91 17.17 -7.13
N CYS A 69 -18.82 17.79 -6.70
CA CYS A 69 -18.82 18.82 -5.68
C CYS A 69 -18.69 20.22 -6.28
N PRO A 70 -19.46 21.22 -5.80
CA PRO A 70 -19.38 22.59 -6.29
C PRO A 70 -18.08 23.28 -5.85
N ARG A 71 -17.70 24.36 -6.54
CA ARG A 71 -16.49 25.15 -6.22
C ARG A 71 -16.45 25.71 -4.79
N SER A 72 -17.57 25.80 -4.09
CA SER A 72 -17.63 26.19 -2.67
C SER A 72 -17.13 25.11 -1.72
N HIS A 73 -17.23 23.83 -2.11
CA HIS A 73 -16.88 22.64 -1.34
C HIS A 73 -16.14 21.64 -2.23
N PRO A 74 -14.95 21.97 -2.78
CA PRO A 74 -14.38 21.24 -3.91
C PRO A 74 -13.89 19.81 -3.59
N GLU A 75 -13.80 19.41 -2.32
CA GLU A 75 -13.33 18.08 -1.90
C GLU A 75 -14.51 17.11 -1.79
N LEU A 76 -14.45 15.96 -2.47
CA LEU A 76 -15.42 14.89 -2.27
C LEU A 76 -14.99 14.05 -1.06
N LEU A 77 -15.78 14.11 0.01
CA LEU A 77 -15.54 13.39 1.27
C LEU A 77 -16.14 11.99 1.26
N SER A 78 -17.29 11.79 0.60
CA SER A 78 -17.89 10.46 0.40
C SER A 78 -17.28 9.68 -0.77
N ALA A 79 -16.01 9.90 -1.09
CA ALA A 79 -15.32 9.24 -2.18
C ALA A 79 -15.07 7.76 -1.82
N LEU A 80 -15.85 6.86 -2.41
CA LEU A 80 -15.80 5.43 -2.11
C LEU A 80 -15.42 4.64 -3.37
N TYR A 81 -14.63 3.58 -3.21
CA TYR A 81 -14.30 2.66 -4.28
C TYR A 81 -14.83 1.25 -3.97
N TRP A 82 -15.47 0.65 -4.96
CA TRP A 82 -15.90 -0.74 -4.95
C TRP A 82 -14.79 -1.60 -5.54
N GLY A 83 -14.42 -2.68 -4.84
CA GLY A 83 -13.29 -3.53 -5.20
C GLY A 83 -13.49 -4.40 -6.44
N GLY A 84 -14.58 -4.22 -7.17
CA GLY A 84 -14.95 -5.06 -8.31
C GLY A 84 -15.40 -6.45 -7.90
N VAL A 85 -15.56 -7.30 -8.90
CA VAL A 85 -16.02 -8.67 -8.76
C VAL A 85 -15.10 -9.58 -9.55
N ALA A 86 -14.52 -10.58 -8.89
CA ALA A 86 -13.71 -11.61 -9.55
C ALA A 86 -14.52 -12.40 -10.59
N ALA A 87 -13.82 -13.03 -11.55
CA ALA A 87 -14.43 -13.90 -12.55
C ALA A 87 -15.33 -14.97 -11.91
N GLY A 88 -16.50 -15.19 -12.51
CA GLY A 88 -17.55 -16.03 -11.95
C GLY A 88 -17.54 -17.47 -12.48
N PRO A 89 -18.70 -18.15 -12.44
CA PRO A 89 -18.90 -19.51 -12.94
C PRO A 89 -18.46 -19.77 -14.37
N CYS A 90 -18.24 -21.05 -14.64
CA CYS A 90 -17.85 -21.57 -15.93
C CYS A 90 -19.09 -21.91 -16.76
N ALA A 91 -19.32 -21.17 -17.84
CA ALA A 91 -20.29 -21.52 -18.87
C ALA A 91 -19.61 -22.40 -19.93
N CYS A 92 -20.17 -23.58 -20.19
CA CYS A 92 -19.71 -24.50 -21.22
C CYS A 92 -20.70 -24.55 -22.39
N PRO A 93 -20.24 -24.43 -23.65
CA PRO A 93 -21.12 -24.52 -24.81
C PRO A 93 -21.63 -25.95 -25.04
N ALA A 94 -22.70 -26.08 -25.81
CA ALA A 94 -23.27 -27.37 -26.16
C ALA A 94 -22.25 -28.24 -26.91
N GLY A 95 -22.00 -29.43 -26.39
CA GLY A 95 -20.97 -30.33 -26.91
C GLY A 95 -19.52 -29.90 -26.64
N ALA A 96 -19.24 -29.04 -25.65
CA ALA A 96 -17.89 -28.75 -25.19
C ALA A 96 -17.11 -30.05 -24.85
N TYR A 97 -15.87 -30.19 -25.33
CA TYR A 97 -15.02 -31.35 -25.06
C TYR A 97 -13.55 -30.97 -24.96
N ALA A 98 -12.85 -31.50 -23.95
CA ALA A 98 -11.39 -31.33 -23.86
C ALA A 98 -10.65 -32.55 -24.43
N LYS A 99 -9.40 -32.34 -24.85
CA LYS A 99 -8.43 -33.40 -25.18
C LYS A 99 -7.25 -33.32 -24.21
N VAL A 100 -7.08 -34.33 -23.37
CA VAL A 100 -5.90 -34.52 -22.51
C VAL A 100 -5.03 -35.59 -23.16
N TYR A 101 -3.71 -35.36 -23.18
CA TYR A 101 -2.76 -36.27 -23.79
C TYR A 101 -2.91 -37.69 -23.21
N GLY A 102 -3.10 -38.67 -24.11
CA GLY A 102 -3.20 -40.10 -23.75
C GLY A 102 -4.61 -40.66 -23.57
N ASN A 103 -5.66 -39.83 -23.49
CA ASN A 103 -7.04 -40.30 -23.37
C ASN A 103 -7.95 -39.72 -24.49
N GLY A 104 -9.07 -40.39 -24.78
CA GLY A 104 -10.10 -39.89 -25.72
C GLY A 104 -10.81 -38.61 -25.22
N PRO A 105 -11.62 -37.93 -26.04
CA PRO A 105 -12.27 -36.68 -25.64
C PRO A 105 -13.27 -36.88 -24.49
N TYR A 106 -13.25 -35.99 -23.49
CA TYR A 106 -14.23 -35.94 -22.38
C TYR A 106 -15.14 -34.72 -22.57
N PRO A 107 -16.46 -34.87 -22.39
CA PRO A 107 -17.38 -33.73 -22.38
C PRO A 107 -17.08 -32.82 -21.18
N MET A 108 -17.24 -31.52 -21.38
CA MET A 108 -17.14 -30.52 -20.31
C MET A 108 -18.54 -29.99 -19.98
N GLU A 109 -18.80 -29.83 -18.68
CA GLU A 109 -20.07 -29.31 -18.16
C GLU A 109 -19.83 -27.96 -17.47
N SER A 110 -20.84 -27.10 -17.51
CA SER A 110 -20.83 -25.83 -16.78
C SER A 110 -20.75 -26.07 -15.28
N SER A 111 -20.09 -25.18 -14.54
CA SER A 111 -19.91 -25.33 -13.10
C SER A 111 -20.07 -24.00 -12.36
N PRO A 112 -20.61 -23.99 -11.12
CA PRO A 112 -20.79 -22.79 -10.29
C PRO A 112 -19.47 -22.23 -9.72
N GLN A 113 -18.34 -22.60 -10.32
CA GLN A 113 -16.98 -22.24 -9.97
C GLN A 113 -16.27 -21.81 -11.26
N LYS A 114 -15.18 -21.04 -11.13
CA LYS A 114 -14.30 -20.70 -12.25
C LYS A 114 -13.87 -21.97 -13.01
N CYS A 115 -13.82 -21.88 -14.33
CA CYS A 115 -13.39 -22.96 -15.21
C CYS A 115 -12.00 -23.47 -14.80
N ASN A 116 -11.90 -24.78 -14.60
CA ASN A 116 -10.61 -25.45 -14.51
C ASN A 116 -9.93 -25.52 -15.89
N GLY A 117 -8.65 -25.91 -15.92
CA GLY A 117 -7.86 -25.98 -17.17
C GLY A 117 -8.47 -26.90 -18.24
N SER A 118 -9.15 -27.99 -17.85
CA SER A 118 -9.84 -28.88 -18.79
C SER A 118 -11.06 -28.19 -19.41
N GLN A 119 -11.89 -27.49 -18.61
CA GLN A 119 -13.05 -26.75 -19.10
C GLN A 119 -12.63 -25.63 -20.07
N LEU A 120 -11.58 -24.87 -19.74
CA LEU A 120 -11.02 -23.85 -20.64
C LEU A 120 -10.53 -24.46 -21.97
N ASN A 121 -9.78 -25.56 -21.89
CA ASN A 121 -9.32 -26.32 -23.06
C ASN A 121 -10.47 -26.93 -23.88
N GLY A 122 -11.64 -27.14 -23.28
CA GLY A 122 -12.85 -27.65 -23.93
C GLY A 122 -13.77 -26.59 -24.53
N GLY A 123 -13.36 -25.31 -24.53
CA GLY A 123 -14.13 -24.21 -25.11
C GLY A 123 -15.01 -23.46 -24.11
N CYS A 124 -15.08 -23.88 -22.85
CA CYS A 124 -15.83 -23.16 -21.83
C CYS A 124 -15.20 -21.79 -21.52
N ARG A 125 -15.99 -20.89 -20.93
CA ARG A 125 -15.59 -19.53 -20.56
C ARG A 125 -16.01 -19.20 -19.13
N ASN A 126 -15.16 -18.46 -18.43
CA ASN A 126 -15.56 -17.83 -17.18
C ASN A 126 -16.47 -16.64 -17.49
N ASP A 127 -17.54 -16.50 -16.71
CA ASP A 127 -18.20 -15.21 -16.50
C ASP A 127 -17.16 -14.13 -16.14
N ARG A 128 -17.21 -12.98 -16.83
CA ARG A 128 -16.12 -11.99 -16.73
C ARG A 128 -16.09 -11.29 -15.38
N PRO A 129 -14.90 -10.90 -14.88
CA PRO A 129 -14.81 -10.01 -13.74
C PRO A 129 -15.47 -8.67 -14.05
N LEU A 130 -15.95 -7.98 -13.02
CA LEU A 130 -16.16 -6.54 -13.06
C LEU A 130 -14.96 -5.88 -12.38
N GLU A 131 -14.40 -4.85 -12.98
CA GLU A 131 -13.22 -4.18 -12.42
C GLU A 131 -13.59 -3.28 -11.23
N PHE A 132 -12.61 -2.57 -10.67
CA PHE A 132 -12.87 -1.60 -9.61
C PHE A 132 -13.79 -0.49 -10.13
N GLU A 133 -14.70 -0.02 -9.28
CA GLU A 133 -15.68 1.01 -9.65
C GLU A 133 -15.72 2.12 -8.62
N PHE A 134 -15.97 3.34 -9.08
CA PHE A 134 -16.11 4.49 -8.20
C PHE A 134 -17.58 4.66 -7.76
N LEU A 135 -17.82 4.70 -6.46
CA LEU A 135 -19.14 4.85 -5.85
C LEU A 135 -19.29 6.28 -5.29
N PRO A 136 -19.67 7.27 -6.12
CA PRO A 136 -19.77 8.65 -5.66
C PRO A 136 -20.92 8.89 -4.68
N VAL A 137 -22.00 8.12 -4.81
CA VAL A 137 -23.29 8.38 -4.16
C VAL A 137 -23.27 7.83 -2.73
N TRP A 138 -23.45 8.73 -1.77
CA TRP A 138 -23.83 8.43 -0.40
C TRP A 138 -25.30 7.94 -0.33
N THR A 139 -25.85 7.73 0.86
CA THR A 139 -27.28 7.43 0.99
C THR A 139 -28.16 8.56 0.40
N GLU A 140 -29.40 8.23 0.03
CA GLU A 140 -30.43 9.20 -0.39
C GLU A 140 -30.07 10.01 -1.68
N GLN A 141 -29.28 9.45 -2.60
CA GLN A 141 -28.78 10.13 -3.82
C GLN A 141 -27.89 11.36 -3.53
N THR A 142 -27.28 11.45 -2.36
CA THR A 142 -26.41 12.58 -1.99
C THR A 142 -24.92 12.28 -2.25
N VAL A 143 -24.08 13.32 -2.25
CA VAL A 143 -22.63 13.24 -2.10
C VAL A 143 -22.23 14.14 -0.93
N ILE A 144 -21.28 13.71 -0.10
CA ILE A 144 -20.75 14.53 1.00
C ILE A 144 -19.52 15.28 0.46
N CYS A 145 -19.60 16.61 0.45
CA CYS A 145 -18.52 17.47 -0.04
C CYS A 145 -18.01 18.40 1.06
N GLY A 146 -16.70 18.66 1.05
CA GLY A 146 -15.98 19.41 2.06
C GLY A 146 -15.31 20.67 1.53
N LYS A 147 -15.14 21.65 2.43
CA LYS A 147 -14.27 22.80 2.25
C LYS A 147 -13.20 22.78 3.33
N ARG A 148 -11.94 22.77 2.94
CA ARG A 148 -10.80 23.04 3.84
C ARG A 148 -10.47 24.52 3.87
N GLY A 149 -10.03 25.01 5.02
CA GLY A 149 -9.80 26.42 5.26
C GLY A 149 -8.56 26.71 6.10
N GLY A 150 -8.17 27.97 6.12
CA GLY A 150 -7.00 28.45 6.87
C GLY A 150 -5.70 27.77 6.43
N GLU A 151 -4.89 27.36 7.42
CA GLU A 151 -3.53 26.88 7.22
C GLU A 151 -3.31 25.47 7.84
N PRO A 152 -2.50 24.61 7.20
CA PRO A 152 -2.06 23.34 7.78
C PRO A 152 -1.09 23.58 8.94
N LEU A 153 -0.79 22.57 9.77
CA LEU A 153 0.21 22.72 10.83
C LEU A 153 1.60 23.02 10.25
N ILE A 154 1.95 22.35 9.15
CA ILE A 154 3.19 22.56 8.38
C ILE A 154 2.80 23.03 6.99
N GLN A 155 3.23 24.23 6.61
CA GLN A 155 2.99 24.81 5.28
C GLN A 155 4.12 24.45 4.31
N GLU A 156 5.36 24.55 4.76
CA GLU A 156 6.57 24.33 3.97
C GLU A 156 7.60 23.56 4.81
N VAL A 157 8.34 22.66 4.16
CA VAL A 157 9.43 21.88 4.77
C VAL A 157 10.82 22.47 4.50
N SER A 158 10.95 23.35 3.51
CA SER A 158 12.19 24.08 3.21
C SER A 158 11.90 25.37 2.43
N PRO A 159 12.08 26.57 3.02
CA PRO A 159 12.34 26.80 4.45
C PRO A 159 11.21 26.24 5.31
N PHE A 160 11.49 25.84 6.56
CA PHE A 160 10.43 25.33 7.44
C PHE A 160 9.44 26.46 7.79
N LYS A 161 8.15 26.18 7.65
CA LYS A 161 7.08 27.12 8.04
C LYS A 161 5.91 26.37 8.65
N SER A 162 5.57 26.70 9.88
CA SER A 162 4.38 26.18 10.57
C SER A 162 3.29 27.26 10.75
N ARG A 163 2.05 26.82 10.98
CA ARG A 163 0.97 27.70 11.46
C ARG A 163 1.29 28.19 12.88
N PRO A 164 0.98 29.45 13.23
CA PRO A 164 1.18 29.96 14.58
C PRO A 164 0.49 29.08 15.65
N THR A 165 1.14 28.97 16.80
CA THR A 165 0.57 28.33 17.99
C THR A 165 0.16 29.40 19.01
N PRO A 166 -0.92 29.20 19.79
CA PRO A 166 -1.29 30.14 20.86
C PRO A 166 -0.14 30.36 21.84
N SER A 167 -0.04 31.53 22.46
CA SER A 167 0.94 31.78 23.53
C SER A 167 0.67 30.89 24.76
N ALA A 168 1.55 30.95 25.78
CA ALA A 168 1.30 30.32 27.07
C ALA A 168 0.09 30.93 27.84
N THR A 169 -0.41 32.09 27.41
CA THR A 169 -1.62 32.76 27.90
C THR A 169 -2.84 32.51 27.01
N GLY A 170 -2.72 31.72 25.93
CA GLY A 170 -3.79 31.45 24.97
C GLY A 170 -4.01 32.53 23.90
N GLU A 171 -3.11 33.51 23.79
CA GLU A 171 -3.21 34.60 22.82
C GLU A 171 -2.68 34.19 21.45
N CYS A 172 -3.29 34.70 20.39
CA CYS A 172 -2.85 34.48 19.01
C CYS A 172 -2.29 35.77 18.40
N PRO A 173 -1.37 35.68 17.41
CA PRO A 173 -0.84 36.86 16.74
C PRO A 173 -1.91 37.54 15.87
N ASP A 174 -1.70 38.82 15.56
CA ASP A 174 -2.60 39.64 14.73
C ASP A 174 -3.05 38.91 13.44
N GLY A 175 -4.36 38.95 13.16
CA GLY A 175 -4.98 38.24 12.04
C GLY A 175 -5.30 36.76 12.32
N TYR A 176 -5.06 36.26 13.53
CA TYR A 176 -5.45 34.92 13.98
C TYR A 176 -6.25 34.98 15.28
N ARG A 177 -7.30 34.15 15.36
CA ARG A 177 -8.07 33.90 16.58
C ARG A 177 -7.69 32.56 17.21
N LEU A 178 -7.92 32.44 18.52
CA LEU A 178 -7.88 31.15 19.21
C LEU A 178 -9.07 30.29 18.77
N CYS A 179 -8.80 29.03 18.41
CA CYS A 179 -9.80 28.00 18.18
C CYS A 179 -9.46 26.78 19.03
N GLY A 180 -10.30 26.48 20.02
CA GLY A 180 -10.09 25.45 21.05
C GLY A 180 -10.33 26.00 22.46
N ASP A 181 -10.07 25.19 23.48
CA ASP A 181 -10.13 25.61 24.89
C ASP A 181 -8.81 26.32 25.28
N PRO A 182 -8.82 27.58 25.78
CA PRO A 182 -7.62 28.20 26.35
C PRO A 182 -7.02 27.43 27.54
N SER A 183 -7.81 26.57 28.18
CA SER A 183 -7.36 25.66 29.26
C SER A 183 -6.61 24.44 28.72
N SER A 184 -6.75 24.11 27.43
CA SER A 184 -6.10 22.99 26.75
C SER A 184 -5.26 23.48 25.55
N LEU A 185 -4.17 24.19 25.84
CA LEU A 185 -3.29 24.78 24.82
C LEU A 185 -2.57 23.75 23.91
N SER A 186 -2.63 22.47 24.26
CA SER A 186 -2.21 21.33 23.42
C SER A 186 -3.20 21.00 22.30
N GLU A 187 -4.47 21.35 22.48
CA GLU A 187 -5.57 21.07 21.53
C GLU A 187 -6.06 22.34 20.83
N ALA A 188 -5.78 23.51 21.40
CA ALA A 188 -6.10 24.80 20.80
C ALA A 188 -5.07 25.24 19.74
N ILE A 189 -5.58 25.91 18.69
CA ILE A 189 -4.79 26.40 17.55
C ILE A 189 -5.03 27.89 17.33
N CYS A 190 -4.07 28.59 16.72
CA CYS A 190 -4.34 29.88 16.10
C CYS A 190 -4.83 29.67 14.68
N PHE A 191 -5.99 30.24 14.36
CA PHE A 191 -6.66 30.06 13.07
C PHE A 191 -6.95 31.41 12.42
N PRO A 192 -6.71 31.60 11.11
CA PRO A 192 -6.88 32.89 10.46
C PRO A 192 -8.28 33.49 10.63
N GLU A 193 -8.33 34.79 10.95
CA GLU A 193 -9.59 35.55 11.07
C GLU A 193 -10.33 35.70 9.74
N SER A 194 -9.64 35.48 8.62
CA SER A 194 -10.21 35.46 7.26
C SER A 194 -11.20 34.33 6.99
N GLU A 195 -11.16 33.24 7.77
CA GLU A 195 -12.21 32.22 7.75
C GLU A 195 -13.34 32.62 8.71
N PRO A 196 -14.62 32.33 8.40
CA PRO A 196 -15.74 32.79 9.22
C PRO A 196 -15.92 32.03 10.54
N GLN A 197 -15.43 30.79 10.63
CA GLN A 197 -15.62 29.91 11.79
C GLN A 197 -14.33 29.12 12.08
N CYS A 198 -14.19 28.62 13.30
CA CYS A 198 -13.16 27.63 13.62
C CYS A 198 -13.39 26.33 12.81
N PRO A 199 -12.35 25.51 12.57
CA PRO A 199 -12.55 24.22 11.91
C PRO A 199 -13.40 23.27 12.75
N TYR A 200 -13.95 22.24 12.13
CA TYR A 200 -14.53 21.11 12.86
C TYR A 200 -13.43 20.39 13.63
N THR A 201 -13.75 19.94 14.83
CA THR A 201 -12.83 19.24 15.75
C THR A 201 -13.40 17.90 16.25
N GLN A 202 -14.66 17.63 15.93
CA GLN A 202 -15.36 16.41 16.27
C GLN A 202 -16.40 16.09 15.18
N LEU A 203 -16.55 14.81 14.91
CA LEU A 203 -17.66 14.25 14.16
C LEU A 203 -18.33 13.19 15.03
N LEU A 204 -19.65 13.05 14.92
CA LEU A 204 -20.47 12.08 15.64
C LEU A 204 -21.60 11.58 14.74
N SER A 205 -22.22 10.48 15.13
CA SER A 205 -23.54 10.09 14.63
C SER A 205 -24.52 9.98 15.77
N VAL A 206 -25.72 10.49 15.54
CA VAL A 206 -26.80 10.54 16.52
C VAL A 206 -28.10 10.17 15.82
N ALA A 207 -28.94 9.34 16.44
CA ALA A 207 -30.25 9.04 15.89
C ALA A 207 -31.06 10.33 15.71
N LYS A 208 -31.86 10.43 14.64
CA LYS A 208 -32.67 11.62 14.35
C LYS A 208 -33.66 11.95 15.49
N SER A 209 -34.06 10.95 16.28
CA SER A 209 -34.88 11.09 17.50
C SER A 209 -34.14 11.69 18.69
N ASP A 210 -32.82 11.49 18.75
CA ASP A 210 -31.99 11.72 19.94
C ASP A 210 -31.14 13.00 19.79
N TYR A 211 -31.12 13.58 18.60
CA TYR A 211 -30.38 14.81 18.31
C TYR A 211 -30.94 16.01 19.07
N ASN A 212 -30.06 16.65 19.85
CA ASN A 212 -30.36 17.89 20.57
C ASN A 212 -29.41 19.01 20.12
N ALA A 213 -29.96 20.06 19.51
CA ALA A 213 -29.19 21.21 19.03
C ALA A 213 -28.46 21.98 20.14
N SER A 214 -28.91 21.93 21.41
CA SER A 214 -28.19 22.59 22.51
C SER A 214 -26.94 21.84 22.97
N ALA A 215 -26.83 20.54 22.67
CA ALA A 215 -25.61 19.77 22.88
C ALA A 215 -24.55 20.02 21.78
N PHE A 216 -24.98 20.46 20.60
CA PHE A 216 -24.15 20.66 19.42
C PHE A 216 -24.36 22.04 18.76
N PRO A 217 -24.06 23.14 19.49
CA PRO A 217 -24.26 24.50 18.96
C PRO A 217 -23.38 24.74 17.72
N ASN A 218 -23.98 25.33 16.68
CA ASN A 218 -23.32 25.60 15.40
C ASN A 218 -22.72 24.35 14.71
N ALA A 219 -23.27 23.16 14.98
CA ALA A 219 -22.92 21.95 14.27
C ALA A 219 -23.61 21.89 12.89
N THR A 220 -22.96 21.21 11.95
CA THR A 220 -23.47 20.98 10.60
C THR A 220 -23.98 19.55 10.49
N LEU A 221 -25.18 19.39 9.94
CA LEU A 221 -25.90 18.12 9.91
C LEU A 221 -25.99 17.58 8.48
N VAL A 222 -25.62 16.31 8.31
CA VAL A 222 -25.83 15.57 7.06
C VAL A 222 -26.76 14.38 7.34
N SER A 223 -27.81 14.23 6.53
CA SER A 223 -28.78 13.13 6.63
C SER A 223 -28.11 11.80 6.27
N SER A 224 -28.39 10.74 7.03
CA SER A 224 -28.05 9.38 6.61
C SER A 224 -29.05 8.37 7.20
N GLY A 225 -30.16 8.12 6.49
CA GLY A 225 -31.22 7.24 6.97
C GLY A 225 -31.86 7.78 8.25
N ASP A 226 -31.92 6.97 9.31
CA ASP A 226 -32.45 7.40 10.61
C ASP A 226 -31.42 8.11 11.51
N GLN A 227 -30.24 8.45 10.98
CA GLN A 227 -29.15 9.13 11.70
C GLN A 227 -28.87 10.53 11.14
N TRP A 228 -28.37 11.41 12.00
CA TRP A 228 -27.64 12.62 11.63
C TRP A 228 -26.15 12.40 11.81
N LEU A 229 -25.36 12.73 10.78
CA LEU A 229 -23.93 12.96 10.92
C LEU A 229 -23.74 14.40 11.44
N VAL A 230 -23.12 14.55 12.60
CA VAL A 230 -23.01 15.81 13.33
C VAL A 230 -21.55 16.28 13.31
N TRP A 231 -21.25 17.25 12.45
CA TRP A 231 -19.94 17.91 12.40
C TRP A 231 -19.92 19.07 13.39
N SER A 232 -19.16 18.93 14.48
CA SER A 232 -19.17 19.88 15.60
C SER A 232 -17.80 20.53 15.84
N ARG A 233 -17.83 21.59 16.67
CA ARG A 233 -16.66 22.43 17.02
C ARG A 233 -16.46 22.35 18.54
N ASN A 234 -16.10 21.16 19.02
CA ASN A 234 -15.77 20.89 20.41
C ASN A 234 -14.42 21.56 20.77
N PRO A 235 -14.33 22.40 21.81
CA PRO A 235 -13.09 23.13 22.13
C PRO A 235 -11.94 22.23 22.64
N GLY A 236 -12.22 21.06 23.22
CA GLY A 236 -11.21 20.13 23.75
C GLY A 236 -10.75 19.07 22.74
N SER A 237 -10.49 19.46 21.49
CA SER A 237 -10.04 18.53 20.43
C SER A 237 -9.34 19.28 19.29
N LEU A 238 -8.31 18.66 18.72
CA LEU A 238 -7.63 19.19 17.52
C LEU A 238 -8.54 19.14 16.28
N PRO A 239 -8.24 19.92 15.21
CA PRO A 239 -9.10 19.96 14.03
C PRO A 239 -9.19 18.62 13.29
N VAL A 240 -10.33 18.33 12.67
CA VAL A 240 -10.47 17.25 11.69
C VAL A 240 -9.65 17.62 10.45
N VAL A 241 -8.65 16.79 10.13
CA VAL A 241 -7.82 16.94 8.93
C VAL A 241 -7.98 15.78 7.96
N ASP A 242 -8.55 14.65 8.37
CA ASP A 242 -8.93 13.57 7.45
C ASP A 242 -10.37 13.10 7.65
N PHE A 243 -10.98 12.69 6.55
CA PHE A 243 -12.25 11.99 6.49
C PHE A 243 -12.26 11.12 5.24
N THR A 244 -12.63 9.86 5.41
CA THR A 244 -12.74 8.87 4.33
C THR A 244 -13.85 7.87 4.66
N VAL A 245 -14.30 7.16 3.63
CA VAL A 245 -15.34 6.13 3.73
C VAL A 245 -14.80 4.83 3.15
N GLY A 246 -15.01 3.71 3.85
CA GLY A 246 -14.57 2.40 3.39
C GLY A 246 -15.02 1.26 4.29
N PHE A 247 -14.98 0.04 3.79
CA PHE A 247 -15.73 -1.09 4.34
C PHE A 247 -15.14 -1.78 5.60
N ARG A 248 -14.08 -1.25 6.25
CA ARG A 248 -13.37 -1.80 7.44
C ARG A 248 -12.52 -0.73 8.22
N THR A 249 -11.48 -1.17 8.93
CA THR A 249 -10.55 -0.42 9.83
C THR A 249 -9.19 -0.15 9.16
N LEU A 250 -8.69 1.10 9.16
CA LEU A 250 -7.52 1.48 8.37
C LEU A 250 -6.23 0.83 8.88
N CYS A 251 -5.30 0.54 7.97
CA CYS A 251 -4.02 -0.08 8.28
C CYS A 251 -2.92 0.99 8.42
N ILE A 252 -2.00 0.82 9.38
CA ILE A 252 -0.96 1.83 9.67
C ILE A 252 -0.08 2.11 8.45
N GLY A 253 -0.19 3.32 7.88
CA GLY A 253 0.57 3.74 6.71
C GLY A 253 -0.05 3.35 5.36
N GLU A 254 -1.28 2.84 5.32
CA GLU A 254 -2.05 2.69 4.08
C GLU A 254 -3.03 3.87 3.94
N GLU A 255 -3.03 4.55 2.79
CA GLU A 255 -3.93 5.69 2.53
C GLU A 255 -5.32 5.29 1.99
N ASN A 256 -5.50 4.02 1.61
CA ASN A 256 -6.72 3.53 0.94
C ASN A 256 -7.49 2.51 1.79
N ALA A 257 -8.79 2.75 1.93
CA ALA A 257 -9.70 1.92 2.71
C ALA A 257 -10.20 0.67 1.92
N TYR A 258 -9.35 -0.38 1.93
CA TYR A 258 -9.62 -1.82 1.65
C TYR A 258 -9.77 -2.34 0.23
N THR A 259 -9.23 -3.57 0.12
CA THR A 259 -9.77 -4.66 -0.70
C THR A 259 -10.88 -5.41 0.08
N TYR A 260 -11.88 -6.00 -0.62
CA TYR A 260 -13.30 -6.05 -0.24
C TYR A 260 -14.02 -7.35 0.37
N GLY A 261 -14.14 -8.60 -0.19
CA GLY A 261 -14.87 -9.75 0.49
C GLY A 261 -15.03 -11.23 -0.08
N GLU A 262 -14.14 -12.25 0.11
CA GLU A 262 -14.39 -13.65 -0.37
C GLU A 262 -15.38 -14.48 0.51
N SER A 263 -16.46 -15.00 -0.09
CA SER A 263 -17.49 -15.86 0.55
C SER A 263 -17.76 -17.18 -0.23
N PRO A 264 -18.31 -18.26 0.37
CA PRO A 264 -18.43 -19.58 -0.28
C PRO A 264 -19.77 -19.88 -1.00
N GLY A 265 -20.76 -18.98 -0.97
CA GLY A 265 -22.15 -19.30 -1.34
C GLY A 265 -22.71 -18.58 -2.58
N ASN A 266 -22.79 -19.28 -3.71
CA ASN A 266 -23.79 -19.19 -4.79
C ASN A 266 -24.41 -17.84 -5.25
N LEU A 267 -23.77 -16.70 -5.03
CA LEU A 267 -23.99 -15.48 -5.81
C LEU A 267 -22.70 -15.15 -6.58
N GLU A 268 -22.86 -15.03 -7.89
CA GLU A 268 -21.75 -15.13 -8.85
C GLU A 268 -20.89 -13.87 -8.90
N GLY A 269 -19.91 -13.84 -8.01
CA GLY A 269 -18.82 -12.89 -8.09
C GLY A 269 -18.36 -12.47 -6.71
N LYS A 270 -17.07 -12.63 -6.46
CA LYS A 270 -16.49 -12.27 -5.17
C LYS A 270 -15.87 -10.90 -5.28
N LEU A 271 -16.31 -9.99 -4.41
CA LEU A 271 -15.44 -8.97 -3.86
C LEU A 271 -14.27 -9.70 -3.15
N VAL A 272 -13.06 -9.13 -3.02
CA VAL A 272 -11.89 -9.76 -2.32
C VAL A 272 -11.06 -8.63 -1.75
N VAL A 273 -10.67 -8.49 -0.46
CA VAL A 273 -10.48 -9.30 0.74
C VAL A 273 -9.21 -10.10 0.72
N ASP A 274 -8.17 -9.31 0.86
CA ASP A 274 -7.25 -9.54 1.95
C ASP A 274 -7.83 -9.03 3.28
N THR A 275 -7.88 -9.87 4.32
CA THR A 275 -8.27 -9.46 5.69
C THR A 275 -7.07 -9.04 6.54
N GLN A 276 -5.85 -9.10 5.98
CA GLN A 276 -4.62 -8.75 6.66
C GLN A 276 -4.15 -7.41 6.09
N CYS A 277 -3.86 -6.43 6.95
CA CYS A 277 -3.07 -5.28 6.55
C CYS A 277 -1.78 -5.77 5.92
N LEU A 278 -1.42 -5.27 4.74
CA LEU A 278 -0.36 -5.87 3.94
C LEU A 278 0.97 -5.76 4.71
N GLY A 279 1.61 -6.91 4.94
CA GLY A 279 2.82 -6.99 5.77
C GLY A 279 2.59 -7.08 7.29
N GLY A 280 1.37 -7.36 7.76
CA GLY A 280 1.11 -7.74 9.16
C GLY A 280 1.04 -6.58 10.15
N ARG A 281 0.61 -5.41 9.70
CA ARG A 281 0.45 -4.20 10.51
C ARG A 281 -0.87 -4.23 11.31
N PRO A 282 -0.94 -3.61 12.51
CA PRO A 282 -2.21 -3.45 13.22
C PRO A 282 -3.05 -2.31 12.60
N SER A 283 -4.23 -2.07 13.18
CA SER A 283 -5.10 -0.95 12.87
C SER A 283 -4.43 0.40 13.17
N ASP A 284 -4.74 1.41 12.36
CA ASP A 284 -4.40 2.79 12.61
C ASP A 284 -5.45 3.44 13.51
N ASP A 285 -5.27 3.26 14.81
CA ASP A 285 -6.18 3.75 15.85
C ASP A 285 -6.24 5.30 15.94
N ARG A 286 -5.48 6.03 15.11
CA ARG A 286 -5.64 7.49 14.93
C ARG A 286 -6.86 7.84 14.09
N TYR A 287 -7.42 6.88 13.35
CA TYR A 287 -8.71 7.01 12.69
C TYR A 287 -9.83 6.52 13.60
N VAL A 288 -10.79 7.40 13.87
CA VAL A 288 -11.97 7.10 14.67
C VAL A 288 -13.10 6.67 13.74
N ALA A 289 -13.64 5.47 13.98
CA ALA A 289 -14.85 4.99 13.31
C ALA A 289 -16.10 5.59 13.94
N LEU A 290 -17.03 6.06 13.10
CA LEU A 290 -18.20 6.83 13.52
C LEU A 290 -19.52 6.09 13.33
N VAL A 291 -19.71 5.56 12.13
CA VAL A 291 -20.97 5.03 11.63
C VAL A 291 -20.68 3.84 10.75
N SER A 292 -21.42 2.78 11.02
CA SER A 292 -21.72 1.71 10.09
C SER A 292 -22.95 2.11 9.25
N ALA A 293 -22.75 2.47 7.98
CA ALA A 293 -23.85 2.46 7.01
C ALA A 293 -23.96 1.05 6.42
N PRO A 294 -25.15 0.41 6.39
CA PRO A 294 -25.28 -0.94 5.84
C PRO A 294 -24.79 -0.97 4.39
N GLN A 295 -23.79 -1.81 4.09
CA GLN A 295 -23.13 -1.85 2.78
C GLN A 295 -24.15 -1.97 1.63
N LEU A 296 -25.17 -2.82 1.82
CA LEU A 296 -26.24 -3.06 0.86
C LEU A 296 -27.00 -1.77 0.48
N GLY A 297 -27.23 -0.85 1.43
CA GLY A 297 -27.94 0.41 1.18
C GLY A 297 -27.13 1.39 0.32
N VAL A 298 -25.82 1.42 0.48
CA VAL A 298 -24.91 2.25 -0.32
C VAL A 298 -24.70 1.66 -1.70
N LEU A 299 -24.54 0.33 -1.81
CA LEU A 299 -24.47 -0.37 -3.10
C LEU A 299 -25.77 -0.22 -3.90
N ALA A 300 -26.93 -0.38 -3.27
CA ALA A 300 -28.22 -0.08 -3.89
C ALA A 300 -28.27 1.38 -4.38
N SER A 301 -27.97 2.35 -3.50
CA SER A 301 -27.99 3.77 -3.85
C SER A 301 -27.08 4.11 -5.05
N ASN A 302 -25.90 3.51 -5.18
CA ASN A 302 -25.04 3.73 -6.34
C ASN A 302 -25.55 3.03 -7.60
N PHE A 303 -25.83 1.73 -7.51
CA PHE A 303 -26.18 0.92 -8.68
C PHE A 303 -27.61 1.16 -9.21
N ASP A 304 -28.52 1.74 -8.42
CA ASP A 304 -29.83 2.19 -8.90
C ASP A 304 -29.79 3.61 -9.49
N ASN A 305 -29.05 4.54 -8.89
CA ASN A 305 -29.16 5.96 -9.20
C ASN A 305 -28.05 6.50 -10.10
N ALA A 306 -26.87 5.88 -10.14
CA ALA A 306 -25.86 6.24 -11.13
C ALA A 306 -26.31 5.71 -12.50
N ALA A 307 -26.73 6.64 -13.36
CA ALA A 307 -27.17 6.36 -14.74
C ALA A 307 -26.10 5.68 -15.62
N TYR A 308 -24.88 5.50 -15.11
CA TYR A 308 -23.76 4.80 -15.72
C TYR A 308 -23.80 3.27 -15.50
N TYR A 309 -24.04 2.79 -14.26
CA TYR A 309 -23.91 1.37 -13.92
C TYR A 309 -25.05 0.49 -14.46
N CYS A 310 -26.27 0.96 -14.28
CA CYS A 310 -27.48 0.33 -14.79
C CYS A 310 -28.12 1.16 -15.91
N SER A 311 -27.26 1.76 -16.76
CA SER A 311 -27.63 2.48 -17.97
C SER A 311 -28.39 1.60 -18.96
N ARG A 312 -28.99 2.20 -20.00
CA ARG A 312 -29.58 1.43 -21.10
C ARG A 312 -28.56 0.48 -21.74
N GLU A 313 -27.31 0.91 -21.86
CA GLU A 313 -26.20 0.10 -22.38
C GLU A 313 -25.82 -0.99 -21.38
N GLY A 314 -25.63 -0.68 -20.09
CA GLY A 314 -25.28 -1.66 -19.05
C GLY A 314 -26.32 -2.76 -18.83
N ARG A 315 -27.59 -2.52 -19.18
CA ARG A 315 -28.69 -3.51 -19.23
C ARG A 315 -28.73 -4.32 -20.53
N GLN A 316 -28.04 -3.89 -21.58
CA GLN A 316 -28.00 -4.54 -22.90
C GLN A 316 -26.67 -5.24 -23.17
N THR A 317 -25.58 -4.83 -22.53
CA THR A 317 -24.26 -5.47 -22.59
C THR A 317 -24.26 -6.75 -21.73
N PRO A 318 -24.08 -7.95 -22.33
CA PRO A 318 -23.90 -9.18 -21.58
C PRO A 318 -22.65 -9.12 -20.70
N ALA A 319 -22.68 -9.75 -19.53
CA ALA A 319 -21.49 -9.91 -18.69
C ALA A 319 -20.38 -10.70 -19.43
N LEU A 320 -20.76 -11.58 -20.36
CA LEU A 320 -19.87 -12.39 -21.18
C LEU A 320 -20.12 -12.10 -22.68
N SER A 321 -19.37 -11.15 -23.27
CA SER A 321 -19.65 -10.67 -24.64
C SER A 321 -19.16 -11.58 -25.78
N ASP A 322 -18.36 -12.62 -25.49
CA ASP A 322 -17.65 -13.42 -26.51
C ASP A 322 -18.04 -14.91 -26.40
N PHE A 323 -19.33 -15.18 -26.24
CA PHE A 323 -19.90 -16.54 -26.13
C PHE A 323 -21.03 -16.70 -27.15
N ASP A 324 -20.63 -16.92 -28.41
CA ASP A 324 -21.55 -17.05 -29.55
C ASP A 324 -22.22 -18.44 -29.63
N GLU A 325 -21.75 -19.39 -28.81
CA GLU A 325 -22.25 -20.76 -28.80
C GLU A 325 -23.53 -20.94 -27.96
N ARG A 326 -24.34 -21.94 -28.34
CA ARG A 326 -25.58 -22.29 -27.60
C ARG A 326 -25.26 -23.15 -26.39
N CYS A 327 -25.97 -22.92 -25.27
CA CYS A 327 -25.94 -23.81 -24.10
C CYS A 327 -26.65 -25.15 -24.36
N ASN A 328 -26.28 -26.20 -23.59
CA ASN A 328 -27.02 -27.46 -23.58
C ASN A 328 -28.45 -27.28 -23.03
N ALA A 329 -29.39 -28.07 -23.52
CA ALA A 329 -30.76 -28.08 -22.98
C ALA A 329 -30.76 -28.58 -21.53
N GLY A 330 -31.15 -27.72 -20.59
CA GLY A 330 -31.12 -28.01 -19.15
C GLY A 330 -29.89 -27.46 -18.41
N ASP A 331 -28.89 -26.91 -19.11
CA ASP A 331 -27.74 -26.24 -18.47
C ASP A 331 -28.13 -24.83 -18.02
N THR A 332 -28.67 -24.76 -16.80
CA THR A 332 -29.12 -23.51 -16.17
C THR A 332 -27.98 -22.55 -15.86
N ILE A 333 -26.76 -23.04 -15.65
CA ILE A 333 -25.59 -22.22 -15.35
C ILE A 333 -25.15 -21.49 -16.62
N CYS A 334 -24.93 -22.21 -17.72
CA CYS A 334 -24.60 -21.60 -19.01
C CYS A 334 -25.68 -20.60 -19.43
N SER A 335 -26.97 -20.95 -19.36
CA SER A 335 -28.04 -20.05 -19.77
C SER A 335 -28.16 -18.81 -18.87
N THR A 336 -27.85 -18.91 -17.58
CA THR A 336 -27.84 -17.75 -16.67
C THR A 336 -26.65 -16.84 -16.97
N VAL A 337 -25.43 -17.39 -17.05
CA VAL A 337 -24.20 -16.61 -17.32
C VAL A 337 -24.27 -15.88 -18.67
N THR A 338 -24.76 -16.54 -19.72
CA THR A 338 -24.82 -15.96 -21.07
C THR A 338 -25.94 -14.92 -21.26
N SER A 339 -27.04 -15.02 -20.53
CA SER A 339 -28.15 -14.06 -20.63
C SER A 339 -28.05 -12.87 -19.67
N ARG A 340 -27.21 -12.94 -18.63
CA ARG A 340 -27.09 -11.90 -17.62
C ARG A 340 -26.33 -10.66 -18.14
N SER A 341 -26.92 -9.47 -17.97
CA SER A 341 -26.24 -8.20 -18.26
C SER A 341 -25.27 -7.77 -17.16
N ARG A 342 -24.41 -6.78 -17.45
CA ARG A 342 -23.56 -6.13 -16.42
C ARG A 342 -24.42 -5.53 -15.29
N CYS A 343 -25.55 -4.90 -15.62
CA CYS A 343 -26.47 -4.36 -14.62
C CYS A 343 -27.06 -5.45 -13.73
N ASP A 344 -27.55 -6.56 -14.30
CA ASP A 344 -28.13 -7.66 -13.51
C ASP A 344 -27.11 -8.20 -12.50
N LYS A 345 -25.85 -8.39 -12.95
CA LYS A 345 -24.73 -8.81 -12.11
C LYS A 345 -24.43 -7.83 -10.98
N LEU A 346 -24.51 -6.51 -11.20
CA LEU A 346 -24.39 -5.52 -10.13
C LEU A 346 -25.61 -5.54 -9.18
N THR A 347 -26.82 -5.75 -9.71
CA THR A 347 -28.03 -5.73 -8.89
C THR A 347 -28.16 -6.92 -7.93
N SER A 348 -27.54 -8.08 -8.21
CA SER A 348 -27.54 -9.21 -7.26
C SER A 348 -26.86 -8.90 -5.92
N TYR A 349 -25.99 -7.88 -5.85
CA TYR A 349 -25.38 -7.44 -4.59
C TYR A 349 -26.30 -6.55 -3.74
N LYS A 350 -27.46 -6.12 -4.25
CA LYS A 350 -28.42 -5.29 -3.51
C LYS A 350 -29.29 -6.11 -2.54
N THR A 351 -29.43 -7.41 -2.79
CA THR A 351 -30.51 -8.24 -2.20
C THR A 351 -30.04 -9.45 -1.41
N GLY A 352 -28.74 -9.78 -1.42
CA GLY A 352 -28.32 -11.18 -1.28
C GLY A 352 -27.30 -11.56 -0.21
N ASP A 353 -26.62 -10.63 0.49
CA ASP A 353 -25.52 -11.01 1.41
C ASP A 353 -25.63 -10.37 2.81
N PRO A 354 -26.13 -11.09 3.82
CA PRO A 354 -26.13 -10.64 5.22
C PRO A 354 -24.75 -10.69 5.89
N SER A 355 -23.72 -11.23 5.22
CA SER A 355 -22.32 -11.20 5.68
C SER A 355 -21.51 -10.03 5.11
N ALA A 356 -22.13 -9.19 4.25
CA ALA A 356 -21.53 -8.01 3.66
C ALA A 356 -20.92 -7.03 4.68
N GLY A 357 -21.45 -7.00 5.91
CA GLY A 357 -21.01 -6.05 6.93
C GLY A 357 -21.37 -4.61 6.61
N ASP A 358 -20.64 -3.69 7.23
CA ASP A 358 -20.96 -2.27 7.24
C ASP A 358 -19.86 -1.42 6.60
N LEU A 359 -20.29 -0.36 5.90
CA LEU A 359 -19.43 0.71 5.46
C LEU A 359 -19.09 1.63 6.64
N SER A 360 -17.82 1.71 7.01
CA SER A 360 -17.31 2.60 8.05
C SER A 360 -17.05 4.00 7.49
N MET A 361 -17.54 5.02 8.20
CA MET A 361 -16.96 6.37 8.13
C MET A 361 -15.78 6.47 9.10
N LEU A 362 -14.65 6.93 8.59
CA LEU A 362 -13.41 7.09 9.33
C LEU A 362 -12.97 8.54 9.25
N TYR A 363 -12.70 9.17 10.38
CA TYR A 363 -12.12 10.51 10.41
C TYR A 363 -10.89 10.55 11.31
N ARG A 364 -10.01 11.51 11.07
CA ARG A 364 -8.80 11.68 11.85
C ARG A 364 -8.56 13.15 12.17
N LEU A 365 -8.23 13.38 13.44
CA LEU A 365 -7.81 14.67 13.94
C LEU A 365 -6.37 14.96 13.51
N GLN A 366 -5.99 16.23 13.54
CA GLN A 366 -4.61 16.64 13.41
C GLN A 366 -3.79 15.96 14.51
N VAL A 367 -2.67 15.34 14.15
CA VAL A 367 -1.74 14.75 15.12
C VAL A 367 -1.15 15.86 15.99
N ALA A 368 -1.23 15.68 17.31
CA ALA A 368 -0.64 16.59 18.28
C ALA A 368 0.89 16.52 18.24
N TRP A 369 1.57 17.65 18.41
CA TRP A 369 2.99 17.67 18.79
C TRP A 369 3.17 18.54 20.02
N SER A 370 3.71 17.96 21.09
CA SER A 370 3.92 18.65 22.36
C SER A 370 4.94 19.77 22.22
N ARG A 371 4.59 20.97 22.69
CA ARG A 371 5.53 22.10 22.75
C ARG A 371 6.59 21.95 23.83
N ALA A 372 6.36 21.03 24.78
CA ALA A 372 7.35 20.62 25.77
C ALA A 372 8.25 19.48 25.25
N CYS A 373 8.09 19.06 23.99
CA CYS A 373 8.98 18.07 23.39
C CYS A 373 10.42 18.60 23.33
N PRO A 374 11.43 17.82 23.75
CA PRO A 374 12.84 18.18 23.57
C PRO A 374 13.25 18.40 22.12
N VAL A 375 12.55 17.76 21.18
CA VAL A 375 12.79 17.85 19.72
C VAL A 375 11.68 18.70 19.08
N PRO A 376 12.02 19.84 18.45
CA PRO A 376 11.02 20.66 17.77
C PRO A 376 10.49 19.93 16.52
N ILE A 377 9.23 20.17 16.18
CA ILE A 377 8.59 19.55 15.00
C ILE A 377 9.34 19.87 13.69
N GLU A 378 10.03 21.02 13.61
CA GLU A 378 10.92 21.38 12.50
C GLU A 378 12.03 20.35 12.28
N GLU A 379 12.74 19.97 13.34
CA GLU A 379 13.84 19.01 13.27
C GLU A 379 13.34 17.60 12.93
N LEU A 380 12.20 17.21 13.49
CA LEU A 380 11.52 15.97 13.11
C LEU A 380 11.21 15.92 11.61
N VAL A 381 10.57 16.96 11.10
CA VAL A 381 10.10 17.05 9.72
C VAL A 381 11.27 17.09 8.73
N ALA A 382 12.35 17.80 9.07
CA ALA A 382 13.58 17.81 8.31
C ALA A 382 14.21 16.40 8.17
N ASN A 383 13.96 15.50 9.12
CA ASN A 383 14.47 14.12 9.10
C ASN A 383 13.52 13.09 8.44
N ILE A 384 12.27 13.45 8.09
CA ILE A 384 11.35 12.57 7.34
C ILE A 384 11.81 12.40 5.87
N GLY A 385 12.28 13.47 5.23
CA GLY A 385 12.80 13.43 3.86
C GLY A 385 13.99 12.46 3.68
N PRO A 386 15.07 12.57 4.47
CA PRO A 386 16.19 11.63 4.48
C PRO A 386 15.78 10.16 4.73
N LEU A 387 14.75 9.94 5.54
CA LEU A 387 14.17 8.62 5.80
C LEU A 387 13.53 8.02 4.52
N LEU A 388 12.82 8.82 3.73
CA LEU A 388 12.25 8.40 2.44
C LEU A 388 13.36 8.12 1.40
N GLU A 389 14.39 8.96 1.35
CA GLU A 389 15.55 8.75 0.47
C GLU A 389 16.27 7.42 0.75
N ILE A 390 16.41 7.03 2.02
CA ILE A 390 17.09 5.78 2.40
C ILE A 390 16.31 4.57 1.90
N VAL A 391 14.97 4.56 1.95
CA VAL A 391 14.17 3.45 1.41
C VAL A 391 14.32 3.33 -0.10
N SER A 392 14.17 4.44 -0.82
CA SER A 392 14.34 4.45 -2.28
C SER A 392 15.76 4.04 -2.69
N PHE A 393 16.79 4.50 -1.96
CA PHE A 393 18.17 4.10 -2.22
C PHE A 393 18.41 2.62 -1.84
N THR A 394 17.79 2.10 -0.78
CA THR A 394 17.86 0.67 -0.42
C THR A 394 17.33 -0.21 -1.54
N PHE A 395 16.22 0.16 -2.19
CA PHE A 395 15.68 -0.56 -3.34
C PHE A 395 16.67 -0.62 -4.51
N ILE A 396 17.28 0.52 -4.86
CA ILE A 396 18.31 0.60 -5.91
C ILE A 396 19.51 -0.29 -5.57
N VAL A 397 20.00 -0.22 -4.33
CA VAL A 397 21.13 -1.04 -3.85
C VAL A 397 20.76 -2.53 -3.80
N LEU A 398 19.51 -2.89 -3.47
CA LEU A 398 19.00 -4.26 -3.51
C LEU A 398 19.02 -4.82 -4.94
N ILE A 399 18.62 -4.05 -5.95
CA ILE A 399 18.71 -4.45 -7.37
C ILE A 399 20.17 -4.67 -7.79
N ILE A 400 21.06 -3.73 -7.48
CA ILE A 400 22.50 -3.84 -7.79
C ILE A 400 23.10 -5.07 -7.10
N ASN A 401 22.78 -5.28 -5.83
CA ASN A 401 23.24 -6.42 -5.05
C ASN A 401 22.69 -7.76 -5.58
N GLY A 402 21.42 -7.80 -5.97
CA GLY A 402 20.76 -8.98 -6.55
C GLY A 402 21.38 -9.40 -7.88
N ALA A 403 21.53 -8.48 -8.83
CA ALA A 403 22.23 -8.74 -10.09
C ALA A 403 23.68 -9.19 -9.85
N SER A 404 24.39 -8.53 -8.94
CA SER A 404 25.78 -8.84 -8.60
C SER A 404 25.96 -10.20 -7.95
N ASN A 405 25.08 -10.58 -7.03
CA ASN A 405 25.10 -11.90 -6.38
C ASN A 405 24.70 -13.00 -7.37
N THR A 406 23.72 -12.77 -8.25
CA THR A 406 23.32 -13.73 -9.29
C THR A 406 24.48 -14.02 -10.25
N ILE A 407 25.16 -12.99 -10.77
CA ILE A 407 26.35 -13.16 -11.63
C ILE A 407 27.46 -13.92 -10.88
N SER A 408 27.70 -13.58 -9.61
CA SER A 408 28.71 -14.26 -8.80
C SER A 408 28.40 -15.74 -8.60
N ILE A 409 27.14 -16.08 -8.27
CA ILE A 409 26.70 -17.47 -8.08
C ILE A 409 26.79 -18.26 -9.39
N LEU A 410 26.45 -17.67 -10.54
CA LEU A 410 26.58 -18.32 -11.84
C LEU A 410 28.06 -18.57 -12.23
N LEU A 411 28.97 -17.64 -11.93
CA LEU A 411 30.41 -17.82 -12.16
C LEU A 411 31.00 -18.92 -11.27
N GLU A 412 30.64 -18.94 -9.98
CA GLU A 412 31.09 -19.95 -9.03
C GLU A 412 30.49 -21.35 -9.34
N GLY A 413 29.21 -21.40 -9.71
CA GLY A 413 28.53 -22.63 -10.13
C GLY A 413 29.14 -23.24 -11.38
N ASN A 414 29.40 -22.44 -12.43
CA ASN A 414 30.06 -22.93 -13.65
C ASN A 414 31.49 -23.43 -13.39
N PHE A 415 32.23 -22.79 -12.48
CA PHE A 415 33.54 -23.27 -12.04
C PHE A 415 33.48 -24.65 -11.35
N ILE A 416 32.48 -24.85 -10.47
CA ILE A 416 32.25 -26.15 -9.82
C ILE A 416 31.84 -27.21 -10.85
N VAL A 417 30.93 -26.89 -11.79
CA VAL A 417 30.48 -27.83 -12.82
C VAL A 417 31.64 -28.27 -13.72
N SER A 418 32.45 -27.33 -14.24
CA SER A 418 33.65 -27.65 -15.03
C SER A 418 34.61 -28.56 -14.26
N LYS A 419 34.89 -28.26 -12.98
CA LYS A 419 35.75 -29.11 -12.14
C LYS A 419 35.17 -30.50 -11.86
N CYS A 420 33.85 -30.64 -11.78
CA CYS A 420 33.20 -31.94 -11.51
C CYS A 420 32.90 -32.77 -12.76
N ARG A 421 32.85 -32.16 -13.96
CA ARG A 421 32.42 -32.84 -15.20
C ARG A 421 33.41 -32.77 -16.37
N GLY A 422 34.50 -32.01 -16.26
CA GLY A 422 35.41 -31.71 -17.36
C GLY A 422 35.01 -30.42 -18.07
N ASP A 423 33.81 -30.40 -18.66
CA ASP A 423 33.32 -29.28 -19.47
C ASP A 423 32.16 -28.51 -18.78
N SER A 424 31.99 -27.23 -19.13
CA SER A 424 30.83 -26.41 -18.75
C SER A 424 29.77 -26.39 -19.87
N PRO A 425 28.46 -26.54 -19.56
CA PRO A 425 27.40 -26.68 -20.57
C PRO A 425 27.15 -25.44 -21.45
N CYS A 426 27.92 -24.35 -21.30
CA CYS A 426 27.72 -23.09 -22.02
C CYS A 426 29.03 -22.42 -22.51
N CYS A 427 30.16 -23.14 -22.53
CA CYS A 427 31.42 -22.61 -23.07
C CYS A 427 31.64 -23.09 -24.52
N PRO A 428 32.04 -22.21 -25.48
CA PRO A 428 32.37 -22.62 -26.85
C PRO A 428 33.83 -23.08 -27.01
N LEU A 429 34.55 -23.29 -25.91
CA LEU A 429 35.92 -23.81 -25.84
C LEU A 429 35.89 -25.14 -25.08
N GLU A 430 36.85 -26.00 -25.33
CA GLU A 430 37.00 -27.30 -24.65
C GLU A 430 38.28 -27.33 -23.80
N GLY A 431 38.28 -28.15 -22.75
CA GLY A 431 39.48 -28.51 -21.98
C GLY A 431 40.23 -27.35 -21.33
N GLU A 432 41.55 -27.27 -21.56
CA GLU A 432 42.42 -26.31 -20.84
C GLU A 432 42.15 -24.84 -21.23
N ALA A 433 41.70 -24.58 -22.46
CA ALA A 433 41.33 -23.24 -22.91
C ALA A 433 40.06 -22.74 -22.19
N GLU A 434 39.06 -23.62 -22.04
CA GLU A 434 37.87 -23.36 -21.23
C GLU A 434 38.21 -23.13 -19.76
N ALA A 435 38.97 -24.04 -19.16
CA ALA A 435 39.33 -23.96 -17.75
C ALA A 435 40.05 -22.64 -17.43
N ASN A 436 40.92 -22.17 -18.33
CA ASN A 436 41.59 -20.88 -18.21
C ASN A 436 40.64 -19.69 -18.43
N LEU A 437 39.70 -19.75 -19.38
CA LEU A 437 38.70 -18.69 -19.59
C LEU A 437 37.79 -18.53 -18.37
N ILE A 438 37.18 -19.62 -17.88
CA ILE A 438 36.31 -19.61 -16.68
C ILE A 438 37.07 -19.05 -15.47
N LYS A 439 38.32 -19.51 -15.27
CA LYS A 439 39.21 -19.06 -14.19
C LYS A 439 39.63 -17.59 -14.31
N CYS A 440 39.71 -17.04 -15.54
CA CYS A 440 39.96 -15.63 -15.80
C CYS A 440 38.70 -14.78 -15.52
N CYS A 441 37.55 -15.15 -16.10
CA CYS A 441 36.27 -14.48 -15.92
C CYS A 441 35.86 -14.43 -14.43
N LYS A 442 35.94 -15.55 -13.71
CA LYS A 442 35.71 -15.61 -12.25
C LYS A 442 36.58 -14.63 -11.46
N THR A 443 37.79 -14.33 -11.93
CA THR A 443 38.72 -13.43 -11.22
C THR A 443 38.44 -11.96 -11.55
N PHE A 444 38.33 -11.60 -12.83
CA PHE A 444 38.14 -10.21 -13.24
C PHE A 444 36.69 -9.74 -13.09
N VAL A 445 35.73 -10.48 -13.65
CA VAL A 445 34.29 -10.15 -13.54
C VAL A 445 33.86 -10.28 -12.08
N GLY A 446 34.28 -11.34 -11.39
CA GLY A 446 33.99 -11.53 -9.96
C GLY A 446 34.51 -10.39 -9.07
N LEU A 447 35.71 -9.85 -9.33
CA LEU A 447 36.22 -8.70 -8.57
C LEU A 447 35.43 -7.41 -8.89
N PHE A 448 35.16 -7.13 -10.17
CA PHE A 448 34.43 -5.93 -10.57
C PHE A 448 33.00 -5.92 -10.00
N VAL A 449 32.30 -7.06 -10.09
CA VAL A 449 30.93 -7.23 -9.58
C VAL A 449 30.86 -7.07 -8.06
N LYS A 450 31.87 -7.54 -7.31
CA LYS A 450 31.96 -7.32 -5.85
C LYS A 450 32.22 -5.84 -5.50
N LEU A 451 33.07 -5.14 -6.26
CA LEU A 451 33.30 -3.70 -6.07
C LEU A 451 32.06 -2.86 -6.41
N ALA A 452 31.33 -3.23 -7.47
CA ALA A 452 30.13 -2.53 -7.93
C ALA A 452 29.00 -2.53 -6.89
N ARG A 453 28.88 -3.57 -6.04
CA ARG A 453 27.94 -3.60 -4.91
C ARG A 453 28.48 -3.00 -3.62
N PHE A 454 29.78 -3.14 -3.34
CA PHE A 454 30.38 -2.66 -2.09
C PHE A 454 30.21 -1.14 -1.89
N VAL A 455 30.50 -0.34 -2.93
CA VAL A 455 30.45 1.13 -2.82
C VAL A 455 29.03 1.66 -2.54
N PRO A 456 27.97 1.25 -3.27
CA PRO A 456 26.61 1.67 -2.93
C PRO A 456 26.15 1.23 -1.53
N ILE A 457 26.47 0.00 -1.09
CA ILE A 457 26.11 -0.47 0.26
C ILE A 457 26.84 0.35 1.33
N ALA A 458 28.09 0.76 1.10
CA ALA A 458 28.86 1.59 2.04
C ALA A 458 28.23 2.99 2.21
N ILE A 459 27.81 3.61 1.11
CA ILE A 459 27.10 4.90 1.12
C ILE A 459 25.75 4.74 1.85
N LEU A 460 25.02 3.65 1.59
CA LEU A 460 23.74 3.35 2.22
C LEU A 460 23.91 3.18 3.75
N ALA A 461 24.88 2.39 4.20
CA ALA A 461 25.17 2.18 5.62
C ALA A 461 25.50 3.50 6.33
N PHE A 462 26.31 4.38 5.72
CA PHE A 462 26.66 5.68 6.28
C PHE A 462 25.44 6.62 6.42
N ARG A 463 24.60 6.72 5.37
CA ARG A 463 23.35 7.50 5.44
C ARG A 463 22.37 6.95 6.48
N THR A 464 22.24 5.62 6.52
CA THR A 464 21.38 4.91 7.49
C THR A 464 21.83 5.16 8.92
N TYR A 465 23.13 5.20 9.19
CA TYR A 465 23.66 5.52 10.52
C TYR A 465 23.22 6.92 11.00
N ALA A 466 23.40 7.95 10.17
CA ALA A 466 23.04 9.33 10.53
C ALA A 466 21.54 9.47 10.87
N VAL A 467 20.66 8.91 10.03
CA VAL A 467 19.21 8.95 10.26
C VAL A 467 18.80 8.08 11.45
N ARG A 468 19.43 6.91 11.65
CA ARG A 468 19.20 6.03 12.81
C ARG A 468 19.45 6.74 14.14
N GLU A 469 20.55 7.47 14.28
CA GLU A 469 20.89 8.17 15.54
C GLU A 469 19.85 9.25 15.89
N PHE A 470 19.28 9.93 14.87
CA PHE A 470 18.15 10.83 15.08
C PHE A 470 16.90 10.09 15.58
N TRP A 471 16.44 9.03 14.90
CA TRP A 471 15.22 8.33 15.34
C TRP A 471 15.39 7.67 16.71
N LEU A 472 16.59 7.24 17.09
CA LEU A 472 16.90 6.75 18.43
C LEU A 472 16.83 7.83 19.52
N SER A 473 17.04 9.11 19.19
CA SER A 473 16.90 10.21 20.16
C SER A 473 15.44 10.65 20.36
N VAL A 474 14.57 10.37 19.38
CA VAL A 474 13.12 10.64 19.43
C VAL A 474 12.33 9.44 20.00
N ALA A 475 12.81 8.21 19.82
CA ALA A 475 12.18 7.01 20.36
C ALA A 475 12.00 7.10 21.90
N GLY A 476 10.81 6.75 22.38
CA GLY A 476 10.44 6.84 23.80
C GLY A 476 10.04 8.25 24.28
N LEU A 477 10.10 9.28 23.43
CA LEU A 477 9.56 10.60 23.77
C LEU A 477 8.04 10.63 23.58
N SER A 478 7.30 10.96 24.64
CA SER A 478 5.85 11.16 24.63
C SER A 478 5.44 12.52 24.04
N CYS A 479 5.93 12.82 22.83
CA CYS A 479 5.70 14.08 22.14
C CYS A 479 4.44 14.10 21.25
N SER A 480 3.86 12.94 20.95
CA SER A 480 2.68 12.78 20.07
C SER A 480 1.61 11.90 20.75
N ASP A 481 0.54 11.60 20.02
CA ASP A 481 -0.34 10.47 20.31
C ASP A 481 0.43 9.13 20.41
N SER A 482 -0.21 8.11 21.01
CA SER A 482 0.40 6.81 21.28
C SER A 482 0.82 6.04 20.02
N VAL A 483 0.02 6.10 18.94
CA VAL A 483 0.32 5.40 17.69
C VAL A 483 1.54 6.01 17.04
N THR A 484 1.53 7.33 16.81
CA THR A 484 2.67 8.05 16.22
C THR A 484 3.93 7.91 17.08
N SER A 485 3.83 7.91 18.41
CA SER A 485 4.99 7.68 19.30
C SER A 485 5.55 6.26 19.17
N THR A 486 4.68 5.24 19.10
CA THR A 486 5.08 3.84 18.86
C THR A 486 5.73 3.68 17.48
N THR A 487 5.27 4.41 16.47
CA THR A 487 5.88 4.43 15.14
C THR A 487 7.30 4.96 15.17
N MET A 488 7.59 5.98 15.98
CA MET A 488 8.96 6.52 16.13
C MET A 488 9.92 5.50 16.77
N GLU A 489 9.46 4.78 17.79
CA GLU A 489 10.20 3.66 18.40
C GLU A 489 10.45 2.53 17.40
N LEU A 490 9.41 2.13 16.67
CA LEU A 490 9.49 1.06 15.67
C LEU A 490 10.41 1.44 14.51
N LEU A 491 10.40 2.69 14.05
CA LEU A 491 11.35 3.21 13.06
C LEU A 491 12.79 3.10 13.57
N ALA A 492 13.07 3.54 14.80
CA ALA A 492 14.41 3.50 15.37
C ALA A 492 14.98 2.06 15.48
N ASP A 493 14.14 1.09 15.86
CA ASP A 493 14.48 -0.33 15.82
C ASP A 493 14.76 -0.82 14.38
N LYS A 494 13.88 -0.50 13.42
CA LYS A 494 14.00 -0.97 12.04
C LYS A 494 15.20 -0.35 11.31
N PHE A 495 15.55 0.91 11.60
CA PHE A 495 16.81 1.53 11.18
C PHE A 495 18.03 0.87 11.83
N THR A 496 17.93 0.42 13.09
CA THR A 496 18.99 -0.36 13.74
C THR A 496 19.18 -1.73 13.10
N PHE A 497 18.11 -2.44 12.78
CA PHE A 497 18.14 -3.70 12.04
C PHE A 497 18.71 -3.55 10.61
N ALA A 498 18.27 -2.52 9.88
CA ALA A 498 18.75 -2.23 8.54
C ALA A 498 20.24 -1.87 8.53
N PHE A 499 20.69 -1.02 9.45
CA PHE A 499 22.11 -0.69 9.61
C PHE A 499 22.97 -1.91 9.94
N ALA A 500 22.49 -2.81 10.81
CA ALA A 500 23.17 -4.07 11.11
C ALA A 500 23.27 -4.98 9.87
N SER A 501 22.20 -5.05 9.07
CA SER A 501 22.16 -5.83 7.82
C SER A 501 23.11 -5.28 6.76
N TYR A 502 23.16 -3.95 6.56
CA TYR A 502 24.12 -3.33 5.64
C TYR A 502 25.56 -3.53 6.11
N THR A 503 25.83 -3.38 7.41
CA THR A 503 27.16 -3.59 8.00
C THR A 503 27.62 -5.05 7.89
N GLY A 504 26.74 -6.01 8.17
CA GLY A 504 27.00 -7.44 7.97
C GLY A 504 27.29 -7.77 6.51
N THR A 505 26.53 -7.19 5.58
CA THR A 505 26.75 -7.34 4.13
C THR A 505 28.10 -6.74 3.70
N LEU A 506 28.49 -5.58 4.24
CA LEU A 506 29.79 -4.95 3.97
C LEU A 506 30.97 -5.77 4.49
N ILE A 507 30.85 -6.40 5.67
CA ILE A 507 31.88 -7.30 6.21
C ILE A 507 32.04 -8.52 5.30
N VAL A 508 30.92 -9.12 4.89
CA VAL A 508 30.87 -10.26 3.95
C VAL A 508 31.51 -9.90 2.61
N ASP A 509 31.21 -8.72 2.07
CA ASP A 509 31.77 -8.24 0.81
C ASP A 509 33.25 -7.86 0.92
N ALA A 510 33.68 -7.23 2.01
CA ALA A 510 35.08 -6.93 2.27
C ALA A 510 35.92 -8.22 2.32
N VAL A 511 35.46 -9.26 3.03
CA VAL A 511 36.10 -10.58 3.05
C VAL A 511 36.14 -11.20 1.64
N SER A 512 35.02 -11.13 0.90
CA SER A 512 34.93 -11.66 -0.47
C SER A 512 35.86 -10.94 -1.47
N VAL A 513 36.01 -9.62 -1.33
CA VAL A 513 36.98 -8.81 -2.10
C VAL A 513 38.41 -9.16 -1.70
N LEU A 514 38.73 -9.23 -0.40
CA LEU A 514 40.07 -9.60 0.09
C LEU A 514 40.52 -10.98 -0.42
N ILE A 515 39.66 -11.99 -0.36
CA ILE A 515 39.94 -13.33 -0.93
C ILE A 515 40.22 -13.24 -2.44
N SER A 516 39.44 -12.43 -3.16
CA SER A 516 39.60 -12.24 -4.61
C SER A 516 40.92 -11.53 -4.96
N VAL A 517 41.29 -10.50 -4.18
CA VAL A 517 42.55 -9.76 -4.33
C VAL A 517 43.76 -10.64 -3.99
N LEU A 518 43.72 -11.40 -2.89
CA LEU A 518 44.77 -12.36 -2.53
C LEU A 518 44.96 -13.42 -3.62
N GLY A 519 43.86 -13.94 -4.18
CA GLY A 519 43.88 -14.87 -5.32
C GLY A 519 44.48 -14.26 -6.59
N PHE A 520 44.19 -12.97 -6.86
CA PHE A 520 44.75 -12.23 -7.99
C PHE A 520 46.25 -11.97 -7.82
N VAL A 521 46.67 -11.44 -6.66
CA VAL A 521 48.07 -11.14 -6.34
C VAL A 521 48.91 -12.41 -6.40
N ARG A 522 48.46 -13.53 -5.80
CA ARG A 522 49.17 -14.81 -5.86
C ARG A 522 49.42 -15.29 -7.31
N ARG A 523 48.48 -15.05 -8.24
CA ARG A 523 48.68 -15.40 -9.67
C ARG A 523 49.59 -14.43 -10.42
N ARG A 524 49.57 -13.13 -10.09
CA ARG A 524 50.49 -12.14 -10.67
C ARG A 524 51.93 -12.34 -10.18
N CYS A 525 52.12 -12.71 -8.91
CA CYS A 525 53.43 -12.88 -8.29
C CYS A 525 54.04 -14.27 -8.49
N CYS A 526 53.26 -15.32 -8.81
CA CYS A 526 53.77 -16.67 -9.10
C CYS A 526 53.97 -16.95 -10.60
N LYS A 527 54.26 -15.93 -11.43
CA LYS A 527 54.84 -16.14 -12.78
C LYS A 527 56.37 -16.00 -12.71
N SER A 528 57.00 -17.05 -12.19
CA SER A 528 58.44 -17.34 -12.13
C SER A 528 58.56 -18.55 -11.19
N SER A 529 58.70 -19.78 -11.63
CA SER A 529 59.49 -20.29 -12.75
C SER A 529 58.70 -21.22 -13.68
N ASP A 530 59.10 -21.23 -14.96
CA ASP A 530 59.21 -22.39 -15.87
C ASP A 530 59.31 -21.84 -17.30
N GLU A 531 60.52 -21.36 -17.64
CA GLU A 531 61.11 -21.45 -18.99
C GLU A 531 62.10 -22.63 -18.96
#